data_AF-A0A6J1DNG3-F1
#
_entry.id   AF-A0A6J1DNG3-F1
#
_cell.length_a   1.000
_cell.length_b   1.000
_cell.length_c   1.000
_cell.angle_alpha   90.00
_cell.angle_beta   90.00
_cell.angle_gamma   90.00
#
_symmetry.space_group_name_H-M   'P 1'
#
loop_
_entity.id
_entity.type
_entity.pdbx_description
1 polymer ?
#
loop_
_entity_poly.entity_id
_entity_poly.type
_entity_poly.pdbx_seq_one_letter_code
_entity_poly.pdbx_strand_id
1 'polypeptide(L)'
;MSTANTQRLGQRAPSTILTQGGNKRARVFALTRKEAADAETIVTGRVLVHNVPTYALFDSRSSHTFISTAFVRQATLKIELLGILLSVSTPSGTVMIASQMVRADKLSFDNQTLKARLIQLDIRDFDVILGMDWLATNQANINCPRREVSFQLPSGRSFTFKGVTGGVPKAVSTLKARRRLGLFGQCRRH
;
A
#
# COMPACT_ATOMS: atom_id res chain seq x y z
N MET A 1 67.24 -22.01 19.01
CA MET A 1 65.91 -22.45 19.48
C MET A 1 64.92 -22.27 18.34
N SER A 2 64.33 -23.34 17.81
CA SER A 2 62.97 -23.30 17.24
C SER A 2 62.55 -24.71 16.85
N THR A 3 61.58 -25.26 17.59
CA THR A 3 60.80 -26.44 17.23
C THR A 3 59.54 -26.00 16.51
N ALA A 4 59.14 -26.78 15.51
CA ALA A 4 57.89 -26.65 14.78
C ALA A 4 56.65 -26.81 15.68
N ASN A 5 55.51 -26.25 15.26
CA ASN A 5 54.24 -26.95 15.42
C ASN A 5 53.19 -26.52 14.38
N THR A 6 52.43 -27.52 13.92
CA THR A 6 51.39 -27.50 12.90
C THR A 6 50.00 -27.41 13.55
N GLN A 7 49.03 -26.68 12.97
CA GLN A 7 47.63 -27.14 12.88
C GLN A 7 46.74 -26.25 11.99
N ARG A 8 45.60 -26.84 11.59
CA ARG A 8 44.90 -26.74 10.30
C ARG A 8 43.49 -26.16 10.46
N LEU A 9 43.00 -25.51 9.39
CA LEU A 9 41.62 -25.17 8.98
C LEU A 9 40.57 -24.77 10.04
N GLY A 10 40.10 -23.53 9.91
CA GLY A 10 38.75 -23.10 10.31
C GLY A 10 38.25 -21.99 9.38
N GLN A 11 37.36 -22.35 8.46
CA GLN A 11 36.66 -21.41 7.57
C GLN A 11 35.76 -20.49 8.42
N ARG A 12 35.83 -19.16 8.21
CA ARG A 12 34.82 -18.21 8.69
C ARG A 12 34.19 -17.50 7.49
N ALA A 13 32.89 -17.75 7.32
CA ALA A 13 32.03 -16.95 6.45
C ALA A 13 32.03 -15.49 6.94
N PRO A 14 31.94 -14.50 6.03
CA PRO A 14 31.86 -13.10 6.44
C PRO A 14 30.51 -12.86 7.13
N SER A 15 30.57 -12.47 8.40
CA SER A 15 29.43 -11.94 9.15
C SER A 15 28.92 -10.69 8.45
N THR A 16 27.78 -10.79 7.76
CA THR A 16 27.04 -9.61 7.31
C THR A 16 26.59 -8.86 8.55
N ILE A 17 27.26 -7.74 8.83
CA ILE A 17 26.86 -6.77 9.83
C ILE A 17 25.48 -6.24 9.40
N LEU A 18 24.41 -6.71 10.04
CA LEU A 18 23.15 -5.97 10.05
C LEU A 18 23.38 -4.76 10.97
N THR A 19 23.76 -3.64 10.35
CA THR A 19 23.83 -2.34 11.00
C THR A 19 22.46 -2.00 11.58
N GLN A 20 22.47 -1.55 12.84
CA GLN A 20 21.32 -1.08 13.60
C GLN A 20 20.46 -0.10 12.78
N GLY A 21 19.26 -0.53 12.39
CA GLY A 21 18.23 0.35 11.87
C GLY A 21 17.31 0.76 13.02
N GLY A 22 17.30 2.05 13.38
CA GLY A 22 16.36 2.56 14.37
C GLY A 22 14.92 2.16 14.02
N ASN A 23 14.19 1.61 15.00
CA ASN A 23 12.79 1.22 14.83
C ASN A 23 11.96 2.45 14.46
N LYS A 24 11.62 2.59 13.17
CA LYS A 24 10.71 3.63 12.71
C LYS A 24 9.29 3.20 13.05
N ARG A 25 8.58 4.06 13.78
CA ARG A 25 7.17 3.85 14.15
C ARG A 25 6.27 4.68 13.24
N ALA A 26 5.33 4.02 12.58
CA ALA A 26 4.25 4.66 11.83
C ALA A 26 2.94 4.57 12.61
N ARG A 27 2.03 5.49 12.32
CA ARG A 27 0.66 5.49 12.87
C ARG A 27 -0.32 5.55 11.70
N VAL A 28 -1.38 4.76 11.77
CA VAL A 28 -2.46 4.69 10.79
C VAL A 28 -3.76 5.08 11.46
N PHE A 29 -4.57 5.91 10.80
CA PHE A 29 -5.89 6.32 11.28
C PHE A 29 -6.96 6.20 10.19
N ALA A 30 -7.16 4.99 9.69
CA ALA A 30 -8.26 4.73 8.78
C ALA A 30 -9.58 4.50 9.51
N LEU A 31 -10.63 5.13 8.98
CA LEU A 31 -12.02 4.83 9.32
C LEU A 31 -12.50 3.61 8.51
N THR A 32 -13.69 3.12 8.78
CA THR A 32 -14.31 2.09 7.94
C THR A 32 -14.93 2.71 6.68
N ARG A 33 -15.24 1.90 5.66
CA ARG A 33 -15.92 2.39 4.44
C ARG A 33 -17.27 3.02 4.76
N LYS A 34 -18.00 2.44 5.71
CA LYS A 34 -19.33 2.91 6.13
C LYS A 34 -19.20 4.27 6.81
N GLU A 35 -18.33 4.39 7.80
CA GLU A 35 -18.05 5.66 8.48
C GLU A 35 -17.56 6.72 7.50
N ALA A 36 -16.75 6.35 6.50
CA ALA A 36 -16.29 7.27 5.48
C ALA A 36 -17.38 7.74 4.51
N ALA A 37 -18.37 6.90 4.23
CA ALA A 37 -19.52 7.28 3.41
C ALA A 37 -20.44 8.26 4.16
N ASP A 38 -20.61 8.02 5.46
CA ASP A 38 -21.51 8.78 6.34
C ASP A 38 -20.86 10.10 6.83
N ALA A 39 -19.53 10.17 6.87
CA ALA A 39 -18.82 11.38 7.30
C ALA A 39 -18.79 12.45 6.22
N GLU A 40 -19.22 13.67 6.59
CA GLU A 40 -19.24 14.81 5.67
C GLU A 40 -17.84 15.32 5.29
N THR A 41 -16.83 15.03 6.12
CA THR A 41 -15.51 15.63 6.06
C THR A 41 -14.43 14.71 5.49
N ILE A 42 -14.80 13.52 5.04
CA ILE A 42 -13.83 12.52 4.58
C ILE A 42 -13.72 12.53 3.08
N VAL A 43 -12.48 12.55 2.59
CA VAL A 43 -12.20 12.48 1.16
C VAL A 43 -11.76 11.07 0.80
N THR A 44 -12.61 10.40 0.04
CA THR A 44 -12.34 9.06 -0.52
C THR A 44 -12.67 9.06 -2.00
N GLY A 45 -12.12 8.11 -2.74
CA GLY A 45 -12.60 7.85 -4.09
C GLY A 45 -11.77 6.83 -4.84
N ARG A 46 -11.97 6.76 -6.14
CA ARG A 46 -11.29 5.79 -7.00
C ARG A 46 -10.04 6.40 -7.60
N VAL A 47 -8.93 5.69 -7.44
CA VAL A 47 -7.64 5.94 -8.09
C VAL A 47 -7.22 4.67 -8.83
N LEU A 48 -6.13 4.74 -9.59
CA LEU A 48 -5.55 3.55 -10.22
C LEU A 48 -4.18 3.23 -9.62
N VAL A 49 -4.00 2.00 -9.16
CA VAL A 49 -2.68 1.40 -8.87
C VAL A 49 -2.36 0.45 -10.01
N HIS A 50 -1.34 0.75 -10.82
CA HIS A 50 -1.02 -0.05 -12.02
C HIS A 50 -2.22 -0.34 -12.93
N ASN A 51 -3.04 0.68 -13.19
CA ASN A 51 -4.28 0.59 -13.99
C ASN A 51 -5.38 -0.28 -13.37
N VAL A 52 -5.23 -0.73 -12.12
CA VAL A 52 -6.29 -1.44 -11.39
C VAL A 52 -7.09 -0.42 -10.57
N PRO A 53 -8.43 -0.36 -10.71
CA PRO A 53 -9.27 0.48 -9.86
C PRO A 53 -9.09 0.18 -8.38
N THR A 54 -8.82 1.21 -7.60
CA THR A 54 -8.44 1.13 -6.19
C THR A 54 -9.25 2.15 -5.41
N TYR A 55 -9.87 1.73 -4.31
CA TYR A 55 -10.57 2.64 -3.41
C TYR A 55 -9.60 3.23 -2.38
N ALA A 56 -9.37 4.54 -2.48
CA ALA A 56 -8.40 5.26 -1.66
C ALA A 56 -9.09 6.16 -0.62
N LEU A 57 -8.46 6.24 0.56
CA LEU A 57 -8.70 7.25 1.58
C LEU A 57 -7.56 8.26 1.58
N PHE A 58 -7.87 9.56 1.59
CA PHE A 58 -6.89 10.61 1.86
C PHE A 58 -6.92 10.92 3.35
N ASP A 59 -5.86 10.53 4.08
CA ASP A 59 -5.82 10.61 5.53
C ASP A 59 -4.57 11.34 6.01
N SER A 60 -4.74 12.63 6.36
CA SER A 60 -3.67 13.45 6.95
C SER A 60 -3.25 12.98 8.35
N ARG A 61 -3.98 12.05 8.97
CA ARG A 61 -3.59 11.47 10.25
C ARG A 61 -2.69 10.25 10.09
N SER A 62 -2.70 9.59 8.92
CA SER A 62 -1.75 8.53 8.61
C SER A 62 -0.38 9.11 8.31
N SER A 63 0.68 8.62 8.97
CA SER A 63 2.03 9.12 8.71
C SER A 63 2.63 8.60 7.40
N HIS A 64 2.13 7.46 6.90
CA HIS A 64 2.64 6.80 5.72
C HIS A 64 1.51 6.39 4.78
N THR A 65 1.88 6.10 3.55
CA THR A 65 0.96 5.56 2.56
C THR A 65 0.96 4.04 2.58
N PHE A 66 -0.23 3.46 2.70
CA PHE A 66 -0.43 2.02 2.87
C PHE A 66 -1.32 1.43 1.78
N ILE A 67 -1.10 0.16 1.47
CA ILE A 67 -1.95 -0.64 0.57
C ILE A 67 -2.34 -1.95 1.24
N SER A 68 -3.59 -2.36 1.04
CA SER A 68 -4.15 -3.58 1.64
C SER A 68 -3.46 -4.83 1.10
N THR A 69 -3.05 -5.70 2.01
CA THR A 69 -2.54 -7.05 1.68
C THR A 69 -3.54 -7.84 0.84
N ALA A 70 -4.84 -7.73 1.14
CA ALA A 70 -5.88 -8.41 0.37
C ALA A 70 -5.93 -7.91 -1.08
N PHE A 71 -5.88 -6.57 -1.26
CA PHE A 71 -5.88 -5.95 -2.58
C PHE A 71 -4.62 -6.31 -3.39
N VAL A 72 -3.43 -6.29 -2.76
CA VAL A 72 -2.16 -6.70 -3.41
C VAL A 72 -2.27 -8.11 -3.98
N ARG A 73 -2.84 -9.06 -3.22
CA ARG A 73 -3.05 -10.44 -3.67
C ARG A 73 -4.07 -10.52 -4.80
N GLN A 74 -5.21 -9.84 -4.66
CA GLN A 74 -6.28 -9.85 -5.65
C GLN A 74 -5.84 -9.26 -6.99
N ALA A 75 -5.15 -8.12 -6.96
CA ALA A 75 -4.65 -7.42 -8.14
C ALA A 75 -3.32 -8.01 -8.65
N THR A 76 -2.79 -9.05 -8.00
CA THR A 76 -1.52 -9.73 -8.37
C THR A 76 -0.37 -8.73 -8.53
N LEU A 77 -0.26 -7.78 -7.60
CA LEU A 77 0.75 -6.74 -7.65
C LEU A 77 2.12 -7.30 -7.21
N LYS A 78 3.18 -6.87 -7.89
CA LYS A 78 4.55 -7.24 -7.52
C LYS A 78 4.95 -6.52 -6.24
N ILE A 79 5.54 -7.27 -5.30
CA ILE A 79 6.03 -6.78 -4.01
C ILE A 79 7.56 -6.84 -3.95
N GLU A 80 8.14 -5.98 -3.12
CA GLU A 80 9.56 -5.95 -2.82
C GLU A 80 9.80 -5.64 -1.33
N LEU A 81 11.02 -5.91 -0.86
CA LEU A 81 11.39 -5.65 0.52
C LEU A 81 11.48 -4.15 0.76
N LEU A 82 10.90 -3.69 1.87
CA LEU A 82 10.97 -2.31 2.30
C LEU A 82 12.39 -1.90 2.76
N GLY A 83 13.25 -2.88 3.05
CA GLY A 83 14.60 -2.68 3.59
C GLY A 83 14.65 -2.35 5.08
N ILE A 84 13.49 -2.13 5.71
CA ILE A 84 13.32 -1.91 7.16
C ILE A 84 12.07 -2.63 7.66
N LEU A 85 12.03 -2.91 8.97
CA LEU A 85 10.80 -3.29 9.66
C LEU A 85 10.14 -2.02 10.20
N LEU A 86 8.92 -1.76 9.76
CA LEU A 86 8.11 -0.62 10.19
C LEU A 86 7.04 -1.09 11.17
N SER A 87 7.09 -0.59 12.40
CA SER A 87 6.03 -0.85 13.39
C SER A 87 4.90 0.15 13.20
N VAL A 88 3.70 -0.34 12.89
CA VAL A 88 2.53 0.47 12.58
C VAL A 88 1.51 0.33 13.70
N SER A 89 1.20 1.43 14.39
CA SER A 89 0.11 1.47 15.37
C SER A 89 -1.19 1.88 14.70
N THR A 90 -2.24 1.10 14.95
CA THR A 90 -3.62 1.37 14.52
C THR A 90 -4.40 2.12 15.61
N PRO A 91 -5.57 2.72 15.30
CA PRO A 91 -6.36 3.45 16.30
C PRO A 91 -6.89 2.55 17.41
N SER A 92 -7.10 1.26 17.13
CA SER A 92 -7.50 0.26 18.13
C SER A 92 -6.37 -0.09 19.12
N GLY A 93 -5.19 0.51 18.99
CA GLY A 93 -4.01 0.18 19.80
C GLY A 93 -3.26 -1.05 19.32
N THR A 94 -3.73 -1.74 18.28
CA THR A 94 -3.04 -2.89 17.69
C THR A 94 -1.79 -2.41 16.96
N VAL A 95 -0.68 -3.12 17.20
CA VAL A 95 0.58 -2.90 16.50
C VAL A 95 0.79 -3.99 15.46
N MET A 96 1.13 -3.57 14.25
CA MET A 96 1.39 -4.41 13.10
C MET A 96 2.81 -4.16 12.59
N ILE A 97 3.41 -5.15 11.94
CA ILE A 97 4.75 -5.00 11.33
C ILE A 97 4.62 -5.02 9.82
N ALA A 98 5.13 -3.98 9.15
CA ALA A 98 5.27 -3.94 7.70
C ALA A 98 6.76 -4.08 7.31
N SER A 99 7.04 -4.97 6.38
CA SER A 99 8.39 -5.25 5.86
C SER A 99 8.46 -5.24 4.34
N GLN A 100 7.32 -5.03 3.68
CA GLN A 100 7.17 -5.12 2.23
C GLN A 100 6.44 -3.89 1.71
N MET A 101 6.66 -3.61 0.43
CA MET A 101 5.93 -2.60 -0.32
C MET A 101 5.61 -3.13 -1.70
N VAL A 102 4.60 -2.54 -2.34
CA VAL A 102 4.37 -2.79 -3.76
C VAL A 102 5.47 -2.09 -4.54
N ARG A 103 6.02 -2.79 -5.54
CA ARG A 103 6.87 -2.22 -6.58
C ARG A 103 6.00 -1.37 -7.52
N ALA A 104 5.39 -0.34 -6.97
CA ALA A 104 4.52 0.58 -7.68
C ALA A 104 5.19 1.94 -7.78
N ASP A 105 5.40 2.38 -9.02
CA ASP A 105 6.02 3.67 -9.28
C ASP A 105 4.98 4.78 -9.43
N LYS A 106 3.69 4.44 -9.55
CA LYS A 106 2.67 5.33 -10.10
C LYS A 106 1.27 5.07 -9.52
N LEU A 107 0.67 6.11 -8.93
CA LEU A 107 -0.76 6.28 -8.70
C LEU A 107 -1.33 7.21 -9.76
N SER A 108 -2.41 6.81 -10.42
CA SER A 108 -3.06 7.64 -11.43
C SER A 108 -4.42 8.16 -10.95
N PHE A 109 -4.66 9.43 -11.27
CA PHE A 109 -5.88 10.20 -11.03
C PHE A 109 -6.32 10.76 -12.38
N ASP A 110 -7.40 10.25 -12.97
CA ASP A 110 -7.86 10.62 -14.32
C ASP A 110 -6.69 10.82 -15.32
N ASN A 111 -6.27 12.07 -15.56
CA ASN A 111 -5.23 12.45 -16.53
C ASN A 111 -3.85 12.75 -15.91
N GLN A 112 -3.65 12.43 -14.63
CA GLN A 112 -2.44 12.73 -13.87
C GLN A 112 -1.88 11.47 -13.25
N THR A 113 -0.57 11.39 -13.14
CA THR A 113 0.12 10.26 -12.53
C THR A 113 1.22 10.74 -11.61
N LEU A 114 1.14 10.33 -10.36
CA LEU A 114 2.04 10.73 -9.28
C LEU A 114 2.77 9.52 -8.74
N LYS A 115 4.05 9.69 -8.38
CA LYS A 115 4.81 8.60 -7.75
C LYS A 115 4.33 8.39 -6.32
N ALA A 116 4.23 7.14 -5.90
CA ALA A 116 3.81 6.79 -4.55
C ALA A 116 4.52 5.54 -4.05
N ARG A 117 4.97 5.58 -2.81
CA ARG A 117 5.51 4.41 -2.13
C ARG A 117 4.39 3.78 -1.32
N LEU A 118 3.96 2.58 -1.73
CA LEU A 118 2.80 1.90 -1.15
C LEU A 118 3.25 0.77 -0.21
N ILE A 119 3.27 1.04 1.10
CA ILE A 119 3.68 0.05 2.10
C ILE A 119 2.57 -0.97 2.30
N GLN A 120 2.89 -2.25 2.17
CA GLN A 120 1.89 -3.30 2.34
C GLN A 120 1.55 -3.46 3.83
N LEU A 121 0.26 -3.40 4.14
CA LEU A 121 -0.25 -3.60 5.49
C LEU A 121 -1.61 -4.31 5.44
N ASP A 122 -1.97 -5.08 6.46
CA ASP A 122 -3.29 -5.71 6.56
C ASP A 122 -4.36 -4.70 7.02
N ILE A 123 -4.59 -3.68 6.18
CA ILE A 123 -5.64 -2.68 6.37
C ILE A 123 -6.97 -3.22 5.85
N ARG A 124 -8.02 -2.92 6.60
CA ARG A 124 -9.41 -3.25 6.24
C ARG A 124 -10.07 -2.04 5.63
N ASP A 125 -11.19 -2.28 4.96
CA ASP A 125 -12.07 -1.25 4.38
C ASP A 125 -11.47 -0.42 3.23
N PHE A 126 -10.20 -0.09 3.21
CA PHE A 126 -9.60 0.64 2.09
C PHE A 126 -8.59 -0.20 1.35
N ASP A 127 -8.53 -0.01 0.03
CA ASP A 127 -7.50 -0.65 -0.78
C ASP A 127 -6.19 0.12 -0.60
N VAL A 128 -6.25 1.45 -0.51
CA VAL A 128 -5.12 2.35 -0.23
C VAL A 128 -5.48 3.42 0.80
N ILE A 129 -4.55 3.76 1.67
CA ILE A 129 -4.59 4.95 2.53
C ILE A 129 -3.42 5.85 2.11
N LEU A 130 -3.73 7.05 1.62
CA LEU A 130 -2.74 8.06 1.24
C LEU A 130 -2.43 8.93 2.45
N GLY A 131 -1.23 8.74 3.01
CA GLY A 131 -0.78 9.39 4.23
C GLY A 131 0.08 10.63 3.98
N MET A 132 0.50 11.25 5.08
CA MET A 132 1.22 12.53 5.07
C MET A 132 2.55 12.50 4.31
N ASP A 133 3.25 11.36 4.27
CA ASP A 133 4.48 11.21 3.48
C ASP A 133 4.23 11.55 1.99
N TRP A 134 3.16 11.01 1.43
CA TRP A 134 2.77 11.21 0.05
C TRP A 134 2.03 12.54 -0.16
N LEU A 135 1.10 12.89 0.75
CA LEU A 135 0.34 14.14 0.66
C LEU A 135 1.27 15.36 0.67
N ALA A 136 2.24 15.41 1.58
CA ALA A 136 3.19 16.51 1.67
C ALA A 136 4.10 16.58 0.43
N THR A 137 4.58 15.43 -0.05
CA THR A 137 5.43 15.35 -1.26
C THR A 137 4.72 15.93 -2.49
N ASN A 138 3.40 15.78 -2.58
CA ASN A 138 2.60 16.26 -3.72
C ASN A 138 1.89 17.59 -3.45
N GLN A 139 2.26 18.30 -2.37
CA GLN A 139 1.65 19.57 -1.94
C GLN A 139 0.11 19.49 -1.93
N ALA A 140 -0.41 18.37 -1.43
CA ALA A 140 -1.83 18.10 -1.43
C ALA A 140 -2.54 18.97 -0.38
N ASN A 141 -3.63 19.62 -0.78
CA ASN A 141 -4.52 20.34 0.12
C ASN A 141 -5.88 19.63 0.15
N ILE A 142 -6.26 19.11 1.32
CA ILE A 142 -7.52 18.41 1.52
C ILE A 142 -8.58 19.43 1.94
N ASN A 143 -9.55 19.67 1.05
CA ASN A 143 -10.72 20.48 1.33
C ASN A 143 -11.88 19.56 1.75
N CYS A 144 -11.96 19.28 3.05
CA CYS A 144 -12.98 18.39 3.62
C CYS A 144 -14.42 18.85 3.30
N PRO A 145 -14.81 20.13 3.48
CA PRO A 145 -16.18 20.58 3.15
C PRO A 145 -16.57 20.36 1.69
N ARG A 146 -15.63 20.50 0.76
CA ARG A 146 -15.85 20.26 -0.68
C ARG A 146 -15.60 18.80 -1.09
N ARG A 147 -15.08 17.98 -0.18
CA ARG A 147 -14.57 16.63 -0.43
C ARG A 147 -13.61 16.57 -1.61
N GLU A 148 -12.70 17.54 -1.68
CA GLU A 148 -11.75 17.68 -2.78
C GLU A 148 -10.32 17.59 -2.26
N VAL A 149 -9.40 17.11 -3.10
CA VAL A 149 -7.96 17.24 -2.87
C VAL A 149 -7.34 17.95 -4.05
N SER A 150 -6.75 19.12 -3.82
CA SER A 150 -5.99 19.83 -4.83
C SER A 150 -4.50 19.52 -4.70
N PHE A 151 -3.82 19.43 -5.84
CA PHE A 151 -2.39 19.14 -5.93
C PHE A 151 -1.70 20.24 -6.72
N GLN A 152 -0.50 20.62 -6.27
CA GLN A 152 0.38 21.53 -7.00
C GLN A 152 1.56 20.74 -7.56
N LEU A 153 1.65 20.67 -8.88
CA LEU A 153 2.74 19.99 -9.56
C LEU A 153 3.98 20.90 -9.59
N PRO A 154 5.21 20.33 -9.60
CA PRO A 154 6.44 21.11 -9.75
C PRO A 154 6.46 22.02 -11.00
N SER A 155 5.69 21.66 -12.04
CA SER A 155 5.50 22.48 -13.25
C SER A 155 4.69 23.78 -13.05
N GLY A 156 4.14 24.03 -11.86
CA GLY A 156 3.21 25.13 -11.58
C GLY A 156 1.75 24.86 -11.96
N ARG A 157 1.48 23.74 -12.65
CA ARG A 157 0.12 23.27 -12.92
C ARG A 157 -0.53 22.69 -11.66
N SER A 158 -1.83 22.89 -11.53
CA SER A 158 -2.63 22.24 -10.48
C SER A 158 -3.67 21.29 -11.07
N PHE A 159 -4.13 20.34 -10.27
CA PHE A 159 -5.32 19.57 -10.56
C PHE A 159 -6.07 19.24 -9.26
N THR A 160 -7.36 18.99 -9.40
CA THR A 160 -8.23 18.68 -8.26
C THR A 160 -8.84 17.31 -8.44
N PHE A 161 -8.63 16.44 -7.46
CA PHE A 161 -9.36 15.20 -7.29
C PHE A 161 -10.67 15.48 -6.56
N LYS A 162 -11.78 15.03 -7.12
CA LYS A 162 -13.09 15.08 -6.46
C LYS A 162 -13.38 13.75 -5.79
N GLY A 163 -13.59 13.78 -4.48
CA GLY A 163 -14.03 12.63 -3.72
C GLY A 163 -15.43 12.19 -4.12
N VAL A 164 -15.74 10.92 -3.86
CA VAL A 164 -17.06 10.35 -4.14
C VAL A 164 -18.05 10.75 -3.05
N THR A 165 -19.23 11.24 -3.45
CA THR A 165 -20.37 11.53 -2.57
C THR A 165 -21.41 10.41 -2.68
N GLY A 166 -21.88 9.92 -1.54
CA GLY A 166 -22.92 8.88 -1.47
C GLY A 166 -22.39 7.46 -1.60
N GLY A 167 -22.78 6.62 -0.63
CA GLY A 167 -22.60 5.17 -0.53
C GLY A 167 -21.53 4.54 -1.42
N VAL A 168 -20.43 4.08 -0.79
CA VAL A 168 -19.47 3.16 -1.41
C VAL A 168 -20.27 2.13 -2.22
N PRO A 169 -20.06 2.01 -3.55
CA PRO A 169 -20.72 0.97 -4.30
C PRO A 169 -20.41 -0.36 -3.62
N LYS A 170 -21.44 -1.04 -3.11
CA LYS A 170 -21.35 -2.37 -2.49
C LYS A 170 -20.76 -3.45 -3.43
N ALA A 171 -20.39 -3.07 -4.65
CA ALA A 171 -19.81 -3.90 -5.68
C ALA A 171 -18.51 -3.30 -6.22
N VAL A 172 -17.40 -3.49 -5.50
CA VAL A 172 -16.09 -3.70 -6.17
C VAL A 172 -15.51 -5.08 -5.80
N SER A 173 -16.30 -5.94 -5.12
CA SER A 173 -15.92 -7.32 -4.79
C SER A 173 -16.86 -8.38 -5.37
N THR A 174 -17.40 -8.14 -6.57
CA THR A 174 -18.10 -9.18 -7.34
C THR A 174 -17.54 -9.30 -8.76
N LEU A 175 -16.26 -9.65 -8.87
CA LEU A 175 -15.83 -10.43 -10.02
C LEU A 175 -16.39 -11.85 -9.84
N LYS A 176 -17.56 -12.06 -10.42
CA LYS A 176 -18.21 -13.38 -10.48
C LYS A 176 -17.28 -14.33 -11.22
N ALA A 177 -16.66 -15.27 -10.51
CA ALA A 177 -15.93 -16.36 -11.12
C ALA A 177 -16.91 -17.14 -12.01
N ARG A 178 -16.75 -17.05 -13.33
CA ARG A 178 -17.46 -17.95 -14.23
C ARG A 178 -16.72 -19.27 -14.22
N ARG A 179 -17.41 -20.31 -13.75
CA ARG A 179 -17.00 -21.71 -13.95
C ARG A 179 -16.86 -21.93 -15.45
N ARG A 180 -15.63 -22.14 -15.95
CA ARG A 180 -15.47 -22.75 -17.27
C ARG A 180 -15.82 -24.23 -17.11
N LEU A 181 -17.05 -24.58 -17.46
CA LEU A 181 -17.34 -25.93 -17.93
C LEU A 181 -16.75 -26.00 -19.34
N GLY A 182 -15.55 -26.59 -19.44
CA GLY A 182 -14.90 -26.92 -20.69
C GLY A 182 -14.58 -28.40 -20.66
N LEU A 183 -15.44 -29.17 -21.31
CA LEU A 183 -15.27 -30.58 -21.63
C LEU A 183 -13.96 -30.81 -22.39
N PHE A 184 -13.39 -31.99 -22.15
CA PHE A 184 -12.62 -32.87 -23.05
C PHE A 184 -11.30 -33.34 -22.44
N GLY A 185 -11.37 -34.58 -21.98
CA GLY A 185 -10.25 -35.41 -21.58
C GLY A 185 -10.73 -36.85 -21.49
N GLN A 186 -11.25 -37.40 -22.61
CA GLN A 186 -11.25 -38.85 -22.77
C GLN A 186 -9.79 -39.29 -22.91
N CYS A 187 -9.34 -40.19 -22.04
CA CYS A 187 -8.44 -41.26 -22.44
C CYS A 187 -8.79 -42.54 -21.67
N ARG A 188 -8.57 -43.68 -22.33
CA ARG A 188 -9.42 -44.87 -22.35
C ARG A 188 -9.27 -45.82 -21.16
N ARG A 189 -10.26 -46.70 -21.03
CA ARG A 189 -10.20 -48.01 -20.36
C ARG A 189 -8.97 -48.81 -20.85
N HIS A 190 -8.33 -49.51 -19.92
CA HIS A 190 -8.27 -50.97 -19.94
C HIS A 190 -8.35 -51.48 -18.50
#